data_AF-A0A5B9W503-F1
#
_entry.id   AF-A0A5B9W503-F1
#
_cell.length_a   1.000
_cell.length_b   1.000
_cell.length_c   1.000
_cell.angle_alpha   90.00
_cell.angle_beta   90.00
_cell.angle_gamma   90.00
#
_symmetry.space_group_name_H-M   'P 1'
#
loop_
_entity.id
_entity.type
_entity.pdbx_description
1 polymer ?
#
loop_
_entity_poly.entity_id
_entity_poly.type
_entity_poly.pdbx_seq_one_letter_code
_entity_poly.pdbx_strand_id
1 'polypeptide(L)'
;MLGLWPRMRPKSDEEHVERLRRSLASFDRWRRPLLALHLAAAVTYVAAVIAAVWALRGFASMMGANAPGVAPGFLIGLAAGASLGFLGVKIAHGLVDLALGLRNERLLVRYHDALREMEQEAREAEEAETI
;
A
#
# COMPACT_ATOMS: atom_id res chain seq x y z
N MET A 1 -33.71 -26.16 4.23
CA MET A 1 -32.35 -26.30 3.68
C MET A 1 -31.36 -25.66 4.66
N LEU A 2 -30.84 -26.44 5.60
CA LEU A 2 -29.83 -25.97 6.56
C LEU A 2 -28.47 -26.03 5.88
N GLY A 3 -27.92 -24.87 5.60
CA GLY A 3 -26.74 -24.67 4.76
C GLY A 3 -25.50 -25.38 5.31
N LEU A 4 -24.85 -26.12 4.41
CA LEU A 4 -23.50 -26.65 4.55
C LEU A 4 -22.51 -25.48 4.60
N TRP A 5 -22.36 -24.83 5.75
CA TRP A 5 -21.22 -23.94 5.95
C TRP A 5 -19.98 -24.81 6.15
N PRO A 6 -18.94 -24.66 5.29
CA PRO A 6 -17.72 -25.41 5.46
C PRO A 6 -17.10 -25.03 6.80
N ARG A 7 -16.98 -26.00 7.72
CA ARG A 7 -16.22 -25.84 8.96
C ARG A 7 -14.77 -25.55 8.58
N MET A 8 -14.40 -24.27 8.55
CA MET A 8 -13.01 -23.88 8.37
C MET A 8 -12.24 -24.38 9.59
N ARG A 9 -11.27 -25.28 9.36
CA ARG A 9 -10.35 -25.71 10.42
C ARG A 9 -9.62 -24.46 10.94
N PRO A 10 -9.59 -24.24 12.25
CA PRO A 10 -8.72 -23.19 12.81
C PRO A 10 -7.29 -23.50 12.38
N LYS A 11 -6.65 -22.52 11.74
CA LYS A 11 -5.24 -22.62 11.36
C LYS A 11 -4.41 -22.53 12.63
N SER A 12 -3.36 -23.33 12.75
CA SER A 12 -2.41 -23.18 13.85
C SER A 12 -1.64 -21.87 13.69
N ASP A 13 -1.20 -21.31 14.81
CA ASP A 13 -0.42 -20.07 14.84
C ASP A 13 0.88 -20.21 14.02
N GLU A 14 1.50 -21.40 14.06
CA GLU A 14 2.65 -21.75 13.23
C GLU A 14 2.37 -21.62 11.72
N GLU A 15 1.22 -22.09 11.24
CA GLU A 15 0.86 -21.95 9.81
C GLU A 15 0.63 -20.48 9.44
N HIS A 16 0.12 -19.68 10.37
CA HIS A 16 -0.07 -18.25 10.18
C HIS A 16 1.26 -17.50 10.08
N VAL A 17 2.19 -17.76 11.00
CA VAL A 17 3.51 -17.11 11.03
C VAL A 17 4.34 -17.49 9.80
N GLU A 18 4.32 -18.75 9.38
CA GLU A 18 5.05 -19.19 8.18
C GLU A 18 4.49 -18.58 6.89
N ARG A 19 3.17 -18.31 6.86
CA ARG A 19 2.55 -17.57 5.77
C ARG A 19 2.97 -16.09 5.78
N LEU A 20 3.05 -15.47 6.97
CA LEU A 20 3.55 -14.10 7.11
C LEU A 20 5.00 -13.98 6.64
N ARG A 21 5.88 -14.91 7.01
CA ARG A 21 7.29 -14.94 6.54
C ARG A 21 7.37 -14.97 5.01
N ARG A 22 6.61 -15.85 4.36
CA ARG A 22 6.54 -15.93 2.89
C ARG A 22 6.01 -14.65 2.26
N SER A 23 4.99 -14.04 2.86
CA SER A 23 4.44 -12.75 2.42
C SER A 23 5.49 -11.64 2.53
N LEU A 24 6.18 -11.54 3.67
CA LEU A 24 7.25 -10.56 3.92
C LEU A 24 8.41 -10.70 2.94
N ALA A 25 8.87 -11.93 2.69
CA ALA A 25 9.95 -12.19 1.73
C ALA A 25 9.55 -11.81 0.29
N SER A 26 8.31 -12.12 -0.10
CA SER A 26 7.78 -11.71 -1.40
C SER A 26 7.66 -10.19 -1.49
N PHE A 27 7.11 -9.55 -0.46
CA PHE A 27 6.97 -8.10 -0.38
C PHE A 27 8.32 -7.41 -0.50
N ASP A 28 9.35 -7.85 0.23
CA ASP A 28 10.68 -7.25 0.18
C ASP A 28 11.33 -7.33 -1.20
N ARG A 29 11.13 -8.45 -1.90
CA ARG A 29 11.60 -8.61 -3.29
C ARG A 29 10.90 -7.64 -4.25
N TRP A 30 9.59 -7.46 -4.09
CA TRP A 30 8.78 -6.58 -4.95
C TRP A 30 8.77 -5.12 -4.50
N ARG A 31 9.22 -4.81 -3.29
CA ARG A 31 9.16 -3.47 -2.71
C ARG A 31 9.92 -2.45 -3.55
N ARG A 32 11.15 -2.77 -3.96
CA ARG A 32 11.99 -1.88 -4.77
C ARG A 32 11.37 -1.54 -6.13
N PRO A 33 10.96 -2.53 -6.98
CA PRO A 33 10.33 -2.20 -8.25
C PRO A 33 8.99 -1.50 -8.09
N LEU A 34 8.18 -1.87 -7.09
CA LEU A 34 6.92 -1.18 -6.80
C LEU A 34 7.13 0.27 -6.36
N LEU A 35 8.17 0.54 -5.55
CA LEU A 35 8.53 1.89 -5.14
C LEU A 35 8.98 2.72 -6.34
N ALA A 36 9.83 2.15 -7.20
CA ALA A 36 10.28 2.81 -8.42
C ALA A 36 9.09 3.15 -9.34
N LEU A 37 8.13 2.22 -9.48
CA LEU A 37 6.90 2.44 -10.24
C LEU A 37 6.07 3.59 -9.66
N HIS A 38 5.86 3.63 -8.35
CA HIS A 38 5.08 4.70 -7.71
C HIS A 38 5.79 6.06 -7.78
N LEU A 39 7.12 6.09 -7.65
CA LEU A 39 7.91 7.31 -7.84
C LEU A 39 7.80 7.82 -9.30
N ALA A 40 7.94 6.93 -10.28
CA ALA A 40 7.78 7.28 -11.68
C ALA A 40 6.35 7.79 -11.97
N ALA A 41 5.33 7.15 -11.39
CA ALA A 41 3.95 7.59 -11.48
C ALA A 41 3.75 8.97 -10.85
N ALA A 42 4.37 9.25 -9.68
CA ALA A 42 4.32 10.56 -9.03
C ALA A 42 4.95 11.66 -9.90
N VAL A 43 6.13 11.42 -10.46
CA VAL A 43 6.80 12.36 -11.37
C VAL A 43 5.95 12.61 -12.62
N THR A 44 5.42 11.54 -13.22
CA THR A 44 4.55 11.63 -14.40
C THR A 44 3.28 12.40 -14.10
N TYR A 45 2.67 12.17 -12.93
CA TYR A 45 1.50 12.89 -12.46
C TYR A 45 1.78 14.40 -12.31
N VAL A 46 2.89 14.78 -11.65
CA VAL A 46 3.28 16.18 -11.51
C VAL A 46 3.50 16.84 -12.87
N ALA A 47 4.21 16.16 -13.79
CA ALA A 47 4.41 16.65 -15.14
C ALA A 47 3.09 16.84 -15.90
N ALA A 48 2.15 15.90 -15.78
CA ALA A 48 0.83 15.97 -16.39
C ALA A 48 -0.01 17.13 -15.83
N VAL A 49 0.01 17.35 -14.52
CA VAL A 49 -0.67 18.48 -13.88
C VAL A 49 -0.09 19.81 -14.39
N ILE A 50 1.23 19.94 -14.43
CA ILE A 50 1.90 21.12 -14.98
C ILE A 50 1.47 21.34 -16.44
N ALA A 51 1.57 20.31 -17.29
CA ALA A 51 1.19 20.39 -18.70
C ALA A 51 -0.28 20.79 -18.89
N ALA A 52 -1.20 20.25 -18.07
CA ALA A 52 -2.61 20.60 -18.10
C ALA A 52 -2.83 22.08 -17.75
N VAL A 53 -2.13 22.61 -16.74
CA VAL A 53 -2.20 24.03 -16.37
C VAL A 53 -1.70 24.93 -17.51
N TRP A 54 -0.58 24.56 -18.15
CA TRP A 54 -0.06 25.29 -19.32
C TRP A 54 -1.04 25.27 -20.50
N ALA A 55 -1.62 24.11 -20.79
CA ALA A 55 -2.60 23.96 -21.86
C ALA A 55 -3.86 24.81 -21.59
N LEU A 56 -4.38 24.76 -20.35
CA LEU A 56 -5.53 25.57 -19.94
C LEU A 56 -5.25 27.07 -20.06
N ARG A 57 -4.05 27.52 -19.67
CA ARG A 57 -3.65 28.93 -19.82
C ARG A 57 -3.61 29.35 -21.29
N GLY A 58 -3.08 28.51 -22.18
CA GLY A 58 -3.11 28.75 -23.61
C GLY A 58 -4.54 28.86 -24.14
N PHE A 59 -5.41 27.92 -23.76
CA PHE A 59 -6.81 27.90 -24.19
C PHE A 59 -7.61 29.13 -23.72
N ALA A 60 -7.41 29.55 -22.46
CA ALA A 60 -8.04 30.73 -21.90
C ALA A 60 -7.65 32.02 -22.64
N SER A 61 -6.40 32.12 -23.11
CA SER A 61 -5.94 33.26 -23.91
C SER A 61 -6.56 33.32 -25.30
N MET A 62 -6.96 32.17 -25.87
CA MET A 62 -7.56 32.08 -27.21
C MET A 62 -9.07 32.33 -27.23
N MET A 63 -9.80 31.94 -26.18
CA MET A 63 -11.28 31.99 -26.20
C MET A 63 -11.89 33.35 -25.79
N GLY A 64 -11.09 34.29 -25.29
CA GLY A 64 -11.59 35.58 -24.79
C GLY A 64 -12.43 35.44 -23.50
N ALA A 65 -12.52 36.51 -22.71
CA ALA A 65 -13.04 36.46 -21.33
C ALA A 65 -14.55 36.16 -21.18
N ASN A 66 -15.34 36.17 -22.27
CA ASN A 66 -16.81 36.23 -22.23
C ASN A 66 -17.52 35.09 -22.99
N ALA A 67 -16.90 33.91 -23.13
CA ALA A 67 -17.55 32.78 -23.79
C ALA A 67 -18.67 32.16 -22.91
N PRO A 68 -19.87 31.85 -23.45
CA PRO A 68 -21.01 31.29 -22.71
C PRO A 68 -20.83 29.84 -22.21
N GLY A 69 -19.59 29.33 -22.15
CA GLY A 69 -19.23 27.97 -21.73
C GLY A 69 -18.74 27.81 -20.29
N VAL A 70 -18.89 28.83 -19.43
CA VAL A 70 -18.29 28.86 -18.08
C VAL A 70 -18.77 27.71 -17.20
N ALA A 71 -20.07 27.41 -17.17
CA ALA A 71 -20.63 26.38 -16.30
C ALA A 71 -20.22 24.94 -16.70
N PRO A 72 -20.34 24.51 -17.98
CA PRO A 72 -19.82 23.22 -18.42
C PRO A 72 -18.30 23.10 -18.24
N GLY A 73 -17.55 24.16 -18.55
CA GLY A 73 -16.09 24.18 -18.37
C GLY A 73 -15.67 24.04 -16.90
N PHE A 74 -16.39 24.70 -15.99
CA PHE A 74 -16.16 24.56 -14.55
C PHE A 74 -16.42 23.13 -14.06
N LEU A 75 -17.52 22.50 -14.47
CA LEU A 75 -17.84 21.12 -14.06
C LEU A 75 -16.82 20.12 -14.57
N ILE A 76 -16.36 20.26 -15.82
CA ILE A 76 -15.30 19.43 -16.40
C ILE A 76 -13.98 19.65 -15.63
N GLY A 77 -13.62 20.90 -15.35
CA GLY A 77 -12.43 21.23 -14.56
C GLY A 77 -12.49 20.66 -13.14
N LEU A 78 -13.64 20.74 -12.48
CA LEU A 78 -13.86 20.18 -11.16
C LEU A 78 -13.75 18.65 -11.17
N ALA A 79 -14.39 17.99 -12.14
CA ALA A 79 -14.32 16.53 -12.28
C ALA A 79 -12.88 16.06 -12.55
N ALA A 80 -12.18 16.73 -13.47
CA ALA A 80 -10.78 16.44 -13.77
C ALA A 80 -9.89 16.68 -12.55
N GLY A 81 -10.07 17.79 -11.84
CA GLY A 81 -9.34 18.10 -10.61
C GLY A 81 -9.58 17.08 -9.50
N ALA A 82 -10.82 16.64 -9.31
CA ALA A 82 -11.17 15.60 -8.34
C ALA A 82 -10.55 14.24 -8.70
N SER A 83 -10.62 13.83 -9.98
CA SER A 83 -9.98 12.59 -10.46
C SER A 83 -8.46 12.63 -10.28
N LEU A 84 -7.82 13.76 -10.61
CA LEU A 84 -6.38 13.96 -10.41
C LEU A 84 -6.03 13.91 -8.92
N GLY A 85 -6.76 14.64 -8.08
CA GLY A 85 -6.58 14.63 -6.63
C GLY A 85 -6.68 13.23 -6.03
N PHE A 86 -7.71 12.46 -6.43
CA PHE A 86 -7.87 11.07 -6.00
C PHE A 86 -6.72 10.17 -6.45
N LEU A 87 -6.24 10.35 -7.69
CA LEU A 87 -5.06 9.63 -8.19
C LEU A 87 -3.81 9.97 -7.38
N GLY A 88 -3.60 11.25 -7.06
CA GLY A 88 -2.51 11.72 -6.20
C GLY A 88 -2.56 11.07 -4.82
N VAL A 89 -3.74 10.99 -4.20
CA VAL A 89 -3.94 10.31 -2.90
C VAL A 89 -3.60 8.82 -2.98
N LYS A 90 -3.99 8.13 -4.07
CA LYS A 90 -3.63 6.72 -4.28
C LYS A 90 -2.13 6.51 -4.43
N ILE A 91 -1.46 7.36 -5.20
CA ILE A 91 0.00 7.31 -5.38
C ILE A 91 0.68 7.56 -4.03
N ALA A 92 0.23 8.54 -3.26
CA ALA A 92 0.76 8.87 -1.94
C ALA A 92 0.58 7.72 -0.94
N HIS A 93 -0.61 7.13 -0.83
CA HIS A 93 -0.83 5.97 0.02
C HIS A 93 0.06 4.79 -0.38
N GLY A 94 0.13 4.46 -1.67
CA GLY A 94 1.01 3.40 -2.15
C GLY A 94 2.49 3.64 -1.81
N LEU A 95 2.97 4.88 -1.93
CA LEU A 95 4.32 5.27 -1.50
C LEU A 95 4.52 5.10 0.01
N VAL A 96 3.56 5.55 0.82
CA VAL A 96 3.63 5.46 2.29
C VAL A 96 3.62 3.99 2.73
N ASP A 97 2.72 3.18 2.18
CA ASP A 97 2.61 1.74 2.49
C ASP A 97 3.89 1.00 2.11
N LEU A 98 4.46 1.31 0.94
CA LEU A 98 5.74 0.74 0.51
C LEU A 98 6.91 1.25 1.35
N ALA A 99 6.90 2.52 1.77
CA ALA A 99 7.98 3.11 2.55
C ALA A 99 8.00 2.58 3.99
N LEU A 100 6.86 2.61 4.68
CA LEU A 100 6.70 2.12 6.05
C LEU A 100 6.80 0.60 6.12
N GLY A 101 6.34 -0.09 5.07
CA GLY A 101 6.39 -1.54 4.95
C GLY A 101 5.49 -2.27 5.97
N LEU A 102 5.63 -3.58 6.00
CA LEU A 102 4.87 -4.49 6.87
C LEU A 102 5.50 -4.58 8.27
N ARG A 103 5.57 -3.43 8.96
CA ARG A 103 6.25 -3.32 10.26
C ARG A 103 5.61 -4.20 11.33
N ASN A 104 4.27 -4.24 11.39
CA ASN A 104 3.54 -4.98 12.42
C ASN A 104 3.73 -6.49 12.24
N GLU A 105 3.70 -6.97 10.99
CA GLU A 105 3.92 -8.36 10.63
C GLU A 105 5.34 -8.79 10.98
N ARG A 106 6.34 -7.93 10.71
CA ARG A 106 7.74 -8.19 11.13
C ARG A 106 7.88 -8.29 12.65
N LEU A 107 7.19 -7.43 13.40
CA LEU A 107 7.19 -7.48 14.86
C LEU A 107 6.56 -8.76 15.39
N LEU A 108 5.45 -9.19 14.79
CA LEU A 108 4.77 -10.43 15.16
C LEU A 108 5.65 -11.65 14.91
N VAL A 109 6.30 -11.73 13.75
CA VAL A 109 7.25 -12.82 13.45
C VAL A 109 8.41 -12.81 14.46
N ARG A 110 9.00 -11.65 14.76
CA ARG A 110 10.09 -11.55 15.75
C ARG A 110 9.66 -11.98 17.15
N TYR A 111 8.45 -11.61 17.57
CA TYR A 111 7.93 -11.97 18.87
C TYR A 111 7.69 -13.48 18.98
N HIS A 112 7.13 -14.09 17.93
CA HIS A 112 6.96 -15.54 17.86
C HIS A 112 8.30 -16.29 17.90
N ASP A 113 9.31 -15.80 17.18
CA ASP A 113 10.64 -16.41 17.17
C ASP A 113 11.30 -16.33 18.56
N ALA A 114 11.21 -15.16 19.21
CA ALA A 114 11.74 -14.98 20.58
C ALA A 114 11.05 -15.88 21.61
N LEU A 115 9.73 -16.08 21.52
CA LEU A 115 9.02 -17.01 22.39
C LEU A 115 9.51 -18.45 22.22
N ARG A 116 9.75 -18.89 20.99
CA ARG A 116 10.25 -20.24 20.72
C ARG A 116 11.67 -20.45 21.23
N GLU A 117 12.53 -19.44 21.13
CA GLU A 117 13.88 -19.47 21.71
C GLU A 117 13.82 -19.62 23.23
N MET A 118 12.99 -18.82 23.91
CA MET A 118 12.81 -18.90 25.37
C MET A 118 12.26 -20.26 25.84
N GLU A 119 11.30 -20.83 25.11
CA GLU A 119 10.77 -22.17 25.42
C GLU A 119 11.83 -23.26 25.26
N GLN A 120 12.71 -23.12 24.28
CA GLN A 120 13.79 -24.07 24.06
C GLN A 120 14.84 -23.97 25.17
N GLU A 121 15.27 -22.76 25.52
CA GLU A 121 16.21 -22.52 26.63
C GLU A 121 15.68 -23.07 27.97
N ALA A 122 14.38 -22.91 28.24
CA ALA A 122 13.75 -23.46 29.44
C ALA A 122 13.80 -25.00 29.47
N ARG A 123 13.54 -25.67 28.34
CA ARG A 123 13.62 -27.14 28.24
C ARG A 123 15.06 -27.65 28.41
N GLU A 124 16.02 -26.97 27.79
CA GLU A 124 17.44 -27.32 27.92
C GLU A 124 17.93 -27.16 29.37
N ALA A 125 17.45 -26.14 30.09
CA ALA A 125 17.74 -25.95 31.51
C ALA A 125 17.13 -27.07 32.39
N GLU A 126 15.87 -27.46 32.14
CA GLU A 126 15.23 -28.58 32.85
C GLU A 126 15.95 -29.92 32.59
N GLU A 127 16.38 -30.16 31.35
CA GLU A 127 17.17 -31.35 31.00
C GLU A 127 18.54 -31.36 31.70
N ALA A 128 19.21 -30.21 31.82
CA ALA A 128 20.50 -30.09 32.50
C ALA A 128 20.40 -30.30 34.02
N GLU A 129 19.30 -29.92 34.67
CA GLU A 129 19.07 -30.17 36.10
C GLU A 129 18.76 -31.65 36.42
N THR A 130 18.35 -32.42 35.41
CA THR A 130 17.96 -33.83 35.58
C THR A 130 19.15 -34.80 35.51
N ILE A 131 20.34 -34.31 35.12
CA ILE A 131 21.59 -35.09 34.96
C ILE A 131 22.48 -34.93 36.19
#